data_AF-A0A0S8C7F2-F1
#
_entry.id   AF-A0A0S8C7F2-F1
#
_cell.length_a   1.000
_cell.length_b   1.000
_cell.length_c   1.000
_cell.angle_alpha   90.00
_cell.angle_beta   90.00
_cell.angle_gamma   90.00
#
_symmetry.space_group_name_H-M   'P 1'
#
loop_
_entity.id
_entity.type
_entity.pdbx_description
1 polymer ?
#
loop_
_entity_poly.entity_id
_entity_poly.type
_entity_poly.pdbx_seq_one_letter_code
_entity_poly.pdbx_strand_id
1 'polypeptide(L)'
;MADAKSPAVLVEREDKILTITLNRPESHNLWNREMLLAFEPVVDALHRDEEAHVVILKAAGGEYFSWGAFDPAIRGAMDKNEVVEMVLRGSRLRDSL
;
A
#
# COMPACT_ATOMS: atom_id res chain seq x y z
N MET A 1 26.28 -9.70 -1.03
CA MET A 1 25.69 -8.88 -2.10
C MET A 1 24.25 -8.65 -1.70
N ALA A 2 23.78 -7.41 -1.77
CA ALA A 2 22.57 -6.94 -1.07
C ALA A 2 21.32 -7.80 -1.36
N ASP A 3 20.69 -8.30 -0.29
CA ASP A 3 19.30 -8.78 -0.33
C ASP A 3 18.41 -7.56 -0.59
N ALA A 4 18.16 -7.26 -1.87
CA ALA A 4 17.17 -6.27 -2.23
C ALA A 4 15.79 -6.86 -1.92
N LYS A 5 15.23 -6.54 -0.74
CA LYS A 5 13.85 -6.87 -0.38
C LYS A 5 12.94 -6.40 -1.52
N SER A 6 12.16 -7.32 -2.12
CA SER A 6 11.18 -6.99 -3.16
C SER A 6 10.29 -5.82 -2.71
N PRO A 7 9.84 -4.92 -3.59
CA PRO A 7 9.07 -3.74 -3.20
C PRO A 7 7.73 -4.14 -2.53
N ALA A 8 7.22 -3.28 -1.64
CA ALA A 8 5.98 -3.52 -0.89
C ALA A 8 4.72 -3.40 -1.75
N VAL A 9 4.83 -2.68 -2.87
CA VAL A 9 3.79 -2.54 -3.88
C VAL A 9 4.42 -2.92 -5.23
N LEU A 10 3.74 -3.79 -5.98
CA LEU A 10 4.07 -4.09 -7.36
C LEU A 10 3.05 -3.42 -8.27
N VAL A 11 3.49 -2.93 -9.42
CA VAL A 11 2.62 -2.32 -10.42
C VAL A 11 2.91 -2.95 -11.78
N GLU A 12 1.88 -3.49 -12.40
CA GLU A 12 1.91 -4.16 -13.69
C GLU A 12 0.91 -3.50 -14.64
N ARG A 13 1.29 -3.26 -15.90
CA ARG A 13 0.39 -2.74 -16.93
C ARG A 13 0.15 -3.79 -18.00
N GLU A 14 -1.11 -3.96 -18.36
CA GLU A 14 -1.54 -4.69 -19.55
C GLU A 14 -2.58 -3.84 -20.29
N ASP A 15 -2.19 -3.28 -21.44
CA ASP A 15 -3.00 -2.33 -22.21
C ASP A 15 -3.49 -1.15 -21.33
N LYS A 16 -4.81 -0.99 -21.18
CA LYS A 16 -5.46 0.06 -20.39
C LYS A 16 -5.73 -0.33 -18.94
N ILE A 17 -5.20 -1.47 -18.50
CA ILE A 17 -5.39 -2.01 -17.15
C ILE A 17 -4.09 -1.89 -16.37
N LEU A 18 -4.15 -1.21 -15.22
CA LEU A 18 -3.10 -1.22 -14.21
C LEU A 18 -3.46 -2.16 -13.08
N THR A 19 -2.59 -3.13 -12.80
CA THR A 19 -2.72 -4.03 -11.66
C THR A 19 -1.71 -3.65 -10.59
N ILE A 20 -2.21 -3.24 -9.43
CA ILE A 20 -1.44 -2.90 -8.24
C ILE A 20 -1.54 -4.07 -7.25
N THR A 21 -0.41 -4.55 -6.76
CA THR A 21 -0.35 -5.68 -5.81
C THR A 21 0.27 -5.24 -4.50
N LEU A 22 -0.47 -5.38 -3.39
CA LEU A 22 0.11 -5.35 -2.05
C LEU A 22 0.99 -6.59 -1.88
N ASN A 23 2.29 -6.39 -1.66
CA ASN A 23 3.31 -7.43 -1.75
C ASN A 23 4.05 -7.61 -0.42
N ARG A 24 3.28 -7.73 0.66
CA ARG A 24 3.77 -8.02 2.01
C ARG A 24 2.93 -9.13 2.68
N PRO A 25 2.73 -10.29 2.03
CA PRO A 25 1.92 -11.37 2.59
C PRO A 25 2.43 -11.86 3.96
N GLU A 26 3.75 -11.82 4.18
CA GLU A 26 4.40 -12.18 5.44
C GLU A 26 4.04 -11.28 6.62
N SER A 27 3.50 -10.09 6.34
CA SER A 27 2.96 -9.15 7.34
C SER A 27 1.50 -8.81 7.06
N HIS A 28 0.77 -9.78 6.50
CA HIS A 28 -0.68 -9.70 6.25
C HIS A 28 -1.11 -8.51 5.38
N ASN A 29 -0.21 -8.02 4.52
CA ASN A 29 -0.42 -6.84 3.68
C ASN A 29 -0.97 -5.63 4.47
N LEU A 30 -0.48 -5.42 5.71
CA LEU A 30 -0.89 -4.30 6.56
C LEU A 30 -0.54 -2.96 5.91
N TRP A 31 -1.43 -1.98 6.07
CA TRP A 31 -1.23 -0.57 5.75
C TRP A 31 -0.36 0.13 6.80
N ASN A 32 0.84 -0.41 6.98
CA ASN A 32 1.87 0.17 7.83
C ASN A 32 2.62 1.31 7.09
N ARG A 33 3.60 1.92 7.76
CA ARG A 33 4.41 3.00 7.18
C ARG A 33 5.13 2.60 5.89
N GLU A 34 5.67 1.38 5.80
CA GLU A 34 6.35 0.87 4.60
C GLU A 34 5.37 0.81 3.41
N MET A 35 4.19 0.22 3.62
CA MET A 35 3.16 0.10 2.59
C MET A 35 2.66 1.47 2.13
N LEU A 36 2.36 2.37 3.06
CA LEU A 36 1.90 3.74 2.73
C LEU A 36 2.94 4.50 1.89
N LEU A 37 4.21 4.47 2.28
CA LEU A 37 5.29 5.13 1.53
C LEU A 37 5.50 4.52 0.15
N ALA A 38 5.33 3.20 0.00
CA ALA A 38 5.43 2.54 -1.29
C ALA A 38 4.22 2.85 -2.20
N PHE A 39 3.04 3.11 -1.63
CA PHE A 39 1.81 3.36 -2.38
C PHE A 39 1.64 4.82 -2.80
N GLU A 40 2.15 5.79 -2.03
CA GLU A 40 2.17 7.22 -2.37
C GLU A 40 2.60 7.52 -3.82
N PRO A 41 3.77 7.07 -4.30
CA PRO A 41 4.19 7.36 -5.68
C PRO A 41 3.31 6.66 -6.74
N VAL A 42 2.63 5.58 -6.38
CA VAL A 42 1.68 4.90 -7.28
C VAL A 42 0.45 5.76 -7.51
N VAL A 43 -0.09 6.36 -6.44
CA VAL A 43 -1.22 7.29 -6.55
C VAL A 43 -0.82 8.55 -7.32
N ASP A 44 0.36 9.12 -7.05
CA ASP A 44 0.86 10.26 -7.82
C ASP A 44 1.02 9.94 -9.31
N ALA A 45 1.44 8.72 -9.64
CA ALA A 45 1.55 8.27 -11.02
C ALA A 45 0.17 8.12 -11.67
N LEU A 46 -0.81 7.54 -10.97
CA LEU A 46 -2.18 7.39 -11.46
C LEU A 46 -2.85 8.72 -11.80
N HIS A 47 -2.60 9.77 -11.02
CA HIS A 47 -3.13 11.11 -11.31
C HIS A 47 -2.70 11.69 -12.66
N ARG A 48 -1.53 11.29 -13.14
CA ARG A 48 -0.92 11.79 -14.38
C ARG A 48 -1.11 10.82 -15.54
N ASP A 49 -1.82 9.72 -15.31
CA ASP A 49 -1.99 8.63 -16.24
C ASP A 49 -3.30 8.74 -17.01
N GLU A 50 -3.21 9.25 -18.23
CA GLU A 50 -4.34 9.40 -19.14
C GLU A 50 -4.68 8.09 -19.90
N GLU A 51 -3.84 7.06 -19.78
CA GLU A 51 -3.96 5.81 -20.54
C GLU A 51 -4.66 4.69 -19.74
N ALA A 52 -4.53 4.69 -18.41
CA ALA A 52 -5.21 3.71 -17.56
C ALA A 52 -6.72 3.98 -17.50
N HIS A 53 -7.51 2.99 -17.90
CA HIS A 53 -8.97 3.02 -17.79
C HIS A 53 -9.48 2.19 -16.60
N VAL A 54 -8.71 1.19 -16.18
CA VAL A 54 -9.07 0.28 -15.08
C VAL A 54 -7.88 0.10 -14.16
N VAL A 55 -8.13 0.24 -12.86
CA VAL A 55 -7.16 -0.09 -11.81
C VAL A 55 -7.66 -1.30 -11.04
N ILE A 56 -6.88 -2.37 -11.03
CA ILE A 56 -7.10 -3.56 -10.20
C ILE A 56 -6.18 -3.46 -9.00
N LEU A 57 -6.75 -3.40 -7.80
CA LEU A 57 -6.00 -3.53 -6.57
C LEU A 57 -6.15 -4.97 -6.03
N LYS A 58 -5.05 -5.70 -5.99
CA LYS A 58 -4.97 -7.08 -5.48
C LYS A 58 -3.91 -7.20 -4.39
N ALA A 59 -3.86 -8.37 -3.75
CA ALA A 59 -2.89 -8.68 -2.72
C ALA A 59 -2.20 -10.02 -3.00
N ALA A 60 -0.90 -10.08 -2.73
CA ALA A 60 -0.15 -11.33 -2.74
C ALA A 60 -0.56 -12.21 -1.54
N GLY A 61 -0.40 -13.54 -1.68
CA GLY A 61 -0.63 -14.51 -0.59
C GLY A 61 -1.95 -15.30 -0.69
N GLY A 62 -2.97 -14.79 -1.39
CA GLY A 62 -4.18 -15.53 -1.77
C GLY A 62 -5.19 -15.89 -0.68
N GLU A 63 -4.83 -15.80 0.61
CA GLU A 63 -5.74 -16.10 1.72
C GLU A 63 -6.60 -14.89 2.13
N TYR A 64 -5.99 -13.71 2.23
CA TYR A 64 -6.66 -12.45 2.57
C TYR A 64 -6.10 -11.30 1.74
N PHE A 65 -6.91 -10.25 1.58
CA PHE A 65 -6.47 -9.01 0.92
C PHE A 65 -5.49 -8.22 1.81
N SER A 66 -5.95 -7.75 2.98
CA SER A 66 -5.16 -6.98 3.93
C SER A 66 -5.80 -7.03 5.32
N TRP A 67 -4.98 -6.96 6.37
CA TRP A 67 -5.44 -6.83 7.76
C TRP A 67 -5.71 -5.38 8.21
N GLY A 68 -5.78 -4.44 7.26
CA GLY A 68 -6.03 -3.03 7.56
C GLY A 68 -4.76 -2.33 8.05
N ALA A 69 -4.90 -1.37 8.97
CA ALA A 69 -3.79 -0.50 9.39
C ALA A 69 -3.21 -0.86 10.77
N PHE A 70 -4.02 -1.47 11.64
CA PHE A 70 -3.65 -1.77 13.01
C PHE A 70 -4.27 -3.10 13.46
N ASP A 71 -3.53 -3.84 14.28
CA ASP A 71 -4.07 -4.80 15.24
C ASP A 71 -3.86 -4.27 16.69
N PRO A 72 -4.43 -4.92 17.73
CA PRO A 72 -4.25 -4.47 19.11
C PRO A 72 -2.80 -4.41 19.59
N ALA A 73 -1.93 -5.32 19.13
CA ALA A 73 -0.51 -5.35 19.51
C ALA A 73 0.26 -4.18 18.85
N ILE A 74 0.06 -3.96 17.55
CA ILE A 74 0.63 -2.83 16.80
C ILE A 74 0.16 -1.52 17.42
N ARG A 75 -1.15 -1.37 17.62
CA ARG A 75 -1.70 -0.14 18.21
C ARG A 75 -1.17 0.09 19.62
N GLY A 76 -1.02 -0.96 20.42
CA GLY A 76 -0.51 -0.87 21.80
C GLY A 76 0.97 -0.51 21.88
N ALA A 77 1.76 -0.82 20.85
CA ALA A 77 3.20 -0.54 20.80
C ALA A 77 3.56 0.88 20.33
N MET A 78 2.61 1.60 19.71
CA MET A 78 2.86 2.93 19.13
C MET A 78 2.50 4.07 20.10
N ASP A 79 3.28 5.14 20.03
CA ASP A 79 2.95 6.39 20.69
C ASP A 79 1.83 7.16 19.97
N LYS A 80 1.30 8.21 20.62
CA LYS A 80 0.20 9.02 20.08
C LYS A 80 0.58 9.70 18.76
N ASN A 81 1.79 10.23 18.65
CA ASN A 81 2.24 10.98 17.47
C ASN A 81 2.43 10.03 16.28
N GLU A 82 2.97 8.83 16.50
CA GLU A 82 3.10 7.80 15.47
C GLU A 82 1.73 7.38 14.93
N VAL A 83 0.75 7.18 15.81
CA VAL A 83 -0.63 6.84 15.40
C VAL A 83 -1.25 7.98 14.59
N VAL A 84 -1.10 9.22 15.05
CA VAL A 84 -1.63 10.39 14.34
C VAL A 84 -0.96 10.55 12.98
N GLU A 85 0.37 10.41 12.88
CA GLU A 85 1.08 10.48 11.60
C GLU A 85 0.53 9.45 10.62
N MET A 86 0.39 8.19 11.07
CA MET A 86 -0.06 7.10 10.22
C MET A 86 -1.49 7.29 9.73
N VAL A 87 -2.40 7.71 10.61
CA VAL A 87 -3.80 8.00 10.25
C VAL A 87 -3.89 9.17 9.28
N LEU A 88 -3.14 10.26 9.51
CA LEU A 88 -3.16 11.42 8.61
C LEU A 88 -2.54 11.10 7.26
N ARG A 89 -1.48 10.29 7.22
CA ARG A 89 -0.87 9.83 5.96
C ARG A 89 -1.83 8.97 5.16
N GLY A 90 -2.44 7.96 5.79
CA GLY A 90 -3.45 7.12 5.15
C GLY A 90 -4.67 7.92 4.66
N SER A 91 -5.12 8.90 5.45
CA SER A 91 -6.23 9.78 5.06
C SER A 91 -5.88 10.62 3.83
N ARG A 92 -4.70 11.26 3.81
CA ARG A 92 -4.24 12.04 2.66
C ARG A 92 -4.11 11.20 1.39
N LEU A 93 -3.59 9.98 1.50
CA LEU A 93 -3.45 9.07 0.37
C LEU A 93 -4.82 8.72 -0.21
N ARG A 94 -5.79 8.36 0.63
CA ARG A 94 -7.17 8.09 0.21
C ARG A 94 -7.82 9.32 -0.42
N ASP A 95 -7.67 10.49 0.21
CA ASP A 95 -8.33 11.73 -0.25
C ASP A 95 -7.72 12.28 -1.54
N SER A 96 -6.54 11.77 -1.94
CA SER A 96 -5.96 12.05 -3.24
C SER A 96 -6.53 11.17 -4.36
N LEU A 97 -7.09 9.99 -4.09
CA LEU A 97 -7.70 9.16 -5.14
C LEU A 97 -9.01 9.77 -5.67
#